data_AF-A0A1F8YQU2-F1
#
_entry.id   AF-A0A1F8YQU2-F1
#
_cell.length_a   1.000
_cell.length_b   1.000
_cell.length_c   1.000
_cell.angle_alpha   90.00
_cell.angle_beta   90.00
_cell.angle_gamma   90.00
#
_symmetry.space_group_name_H-M   'P 1'
#
loop_
_entity.id
_entity.type
_entity.pdbx_description
1 polymer ?
#
loop_
_entity_poly.entity_id
_entity_poly.type
_entity_poly.pdbx_seq_one_letter_code
_entity_poly.pdbx_strand_id
1 'polypeptide(L)' 'MEIHLTGTETHALRETLESVIPDMERKIAGLKDPERRKDLVTRKEALRSIRDKLPAGLIETA' A
#
# COMPACT_ATOMS: atom_id res chain seq x y z
N MET A 1 -16.85 -9.57 6.86
CA MET A 1 -15.89 -9.87 7.93
C MET A 1 -14.96 -8.67 8.03
N GLU A 2 -14.85 -8.07 9.21
CA GLU A 2 -13.93 -6.95 9.46
C GLU A 2 -12.63 -7.50 10.04
N ILE A 3 -11.50 -7.14 9.42
CA ILE A 3 -10.17 -7.50 9.90
C ILE A 3 -9.75 -6.43 10.90
N HIS A 4 -9.41 -6.85 12.12
CA HIS A 4 -8.88 -5.98 13.16
C HIS A 4 -7.38 -6.21 13.23
N LEU A 5 -6.60 -5.19 12.90
CA LEU A 5 -5.14 -5.21 13.01
C LEU A 5 -4.74 -4.67 14.39
N THR A 6 -3.76 -5.31 15.01
CA THR A 6 -3.06 -4.77 16.19
C THR A 6 -2.25 -3.51 15.80
N GLY A 7 -1.82 -2.74 16.80
CA GLY A 7 -0.97 -1.56 16.57
C GLY A 7 0.32 -1.91 15.80
N THR A 8 0.97 -3.02 16.15
CA THR A 8 2.18 -3.51 15.49
C THR A 8 1.92 -3.97 14.05
N GLU A 9 0.84 -4.72 13.80
CA GLU A 9 0.48 -5.16 12.44
C GLU A 9 0.14 -3.96 11.54
N THR A 10 -0.55 -2.96 12.09
CA THR A 10 -0.89 -1.73 11.39
C THR A 10 0.37 -0.95 11.00
N HIS A 11 1.32 -0.83 11.93
CA HIS A 11 2.60 -0.16 11.67
C HIS A 11 3.43 -0.91 10.62
N ALA A 12 3.62 -2.22 10.78
CA ALA A 12 4.36 -3.05 9.83
C ALA A 12 3.74 -3.03 8.43
N LEU A 13 2.40 -3.06 8.34
CA LEU A 13 1.69 -2.96 7.07
C LEU A 13 1.89 -1.58 6.43
N ARG A 14 1.82 -0.50 7.21
CA ARG A 14 2.08 0.86 6.71
C ARG A 14 3.49 0.99 6.14
N GLU A 15 4.51 0.57 6.89
CA GLU A 15 5.91 0.62 6.42
C GLU A 15 6.10 -0.19 5.14
N THR A 16 5.50 -1.38 5.08
CA THR A 16 5.54 -2.24 3.88
C THR A 16 4.93 -1.52 2.68
N LEU A 17 3.78 -0.87 2.86
CA LEU A 17 3.12 -0.11 1.79
C LEU A 17 3.93 1.12 1.37
N GLU A 18 4.55 1.81 2.33
CA GLU A 18 5.44 2.95 2.07
C GLU A 18 6.69 2.55 1.26
N SER A 19 7.20 1.32 1.44
CA SER A 19 8.29 0.78 0.64
C SER A 19 7.85 0.27 -0.75
N VAL A 20 6.71 -0.42 -0.84
CA VAL A 20 6.29 -1.11 -2.07
C VAL A 20 5.70 -0.15 -3.11
N ILE A 21 4.96 0.88 -2.69
CA ILE A 21 4.31 1.81 -3.62
C ILE A 21 5.33 2.52 -4.54
N PRO A 22 6.45 3.08 -4.04
CA PRO A 22 7.49 3.67 -4.90
C PRO A 22 8.08 2.69 -5.92
N ASP A 23 8.29 1.43 -5.53
CA ASP A 23 8.79 0.40 -6.45
C ASP A 23 7.78 0.08 -7.56
N MET A 24 6.49 0.10 -7.24
CA MET A 24 5.44 -0.04 -8.26
C MET A 24 5.40 1.17 -9.20
N GLU A 25 5.59 2.38 -8.70
CA GLU A 25 5.66 3.60 -9.53
C GLU A 25 6.81 3.53 -10.54
N ARG A 26 8.01 3.11 -10.10
CA ARG A 26 9.15 2.87 -10.99
C ARG A 26 8.86 1.81 -12.04
N LYS A 27 8.24 0.68 -11.65
CA LYS A 27 7.85 -0.39 -12.58
C LYS A 27 6.84 0.08 -13.62
N ILE A 28 5.84 0.86 -13.21
CA ILE A 28 4.81 1.43 -14.09
C ILE A 28 5.45 2.39 -15.10
N ALA A 29 6.35 3.26 -14.64
CA ALA A 29 7.03 4.24 -15.51
C ALA A 29 7.88 3.56 -16.60
N GLY A 30 8.49 2.42 -16.31
CA GLY A 30 9.26 1.63 -17.28
C GLY A 30 8.43 0.73 -18.21
N LEU A 31 7.12 0.60 -17.99
CA LEU A 31 6.30 -0.37 -18.70
C LEU A 31 5.74 0.18 -20.02
N LYS A 32 6.09 -0.47 -21.13
CA LYS A 32 5.60 -0.12 -22.48
C LYS A 32 4.25 -0.74 -22.84
N ASP A 33 3.93 -1.89 -22.22
CA ASP A 33 2.67 -2.61 -22.46
C ASP A 33 1.51 -1.89 -21.77
N PRO A 34 0.50 -1.37 -22.51
CA PRO A 34 -0.56 -0.55 -21.95
C PRO A 34 -1.52 -1.31 -21.05
N GLU A 35 -1.82 -2.58 -21.35
CA GLU A 35 -2.74 -3.40 -20.56
C GLU A 35 -2.12 -3.78 -19.21
N ARG A 36 -0.87 -4.27 -19.22
CA ARG A 36 -0.13 -4.56 -17.99
C ARG A 36 0.13 -3.29 -17.16
N ARG A 37 0.27 -2.14 -17.81
CA ARG A 37 0.43 -0.85 -17.13
C ARG A 37 -0.86 -0.47 -16.41
N LYS A 38 -2.01 -0.61 -17.05
CA LYS A 38 -3.33 -0.32 -16.46
C LYS A 38 -3.59 -1.19 -15.24
N ASP A 39 -3.32 -2.48 -15.32
CA ASP A 39 -3.48 -3.40 -14.19
C ASP A 39 -2.59 -3.01 -12.99
N LEU A 40 -1.32 -2.68 -13.25
CA LEU A 40 -0.40 -2.25 -12.20
C LEU A 40 -0.81 -0.91 -11.58
N VAL A 41 -1.31 0.03 -12.37
CA VAL A 41 -1.85 1.31 -11.87
C VAL A 41 -3.03 1.06 -10.93
N THR A 42 -4.00 0.23 -11.34
CA THR A 42 -5.15 -0.11 -10.49
C THR A 42 -4.73 -0.72 -9.16
N ARG A 43 -3.78 -1.67 -9.18
CA ARG A 43 -3.24 -2.29 -7.97
C ARG A 43 -2.53 -1.27 -7.08
N LYS A 44 -1.70 -0.41 -7.66
CA LYS A 44 -0.97 0.64 -6.91
C LYS A 44 -1.95 1.59 -6.22
N GLU A 45 -3.00 2.04 -6.92
CA GLU A 45 -4.01 2.93 -6.32
C GLU A 45 -4.80 2.24 -5.20
N ALA A 46 -5.10 0.94 -5.32
CA ALA A 46 -5.70 0.17 -4.23
C ALA A 46 -4.80 0.11 -2.99
N LEU A 47 -3.50 -0.18 -3.17
CA LEU A 47 -2.52 -0.20 -2.08
C LEU A 47 -2.35 1.18 -1.43
N ARG A 48 -2.35 2.24 -2.23
CA ARG A 48 -2.32 3.62 -1.75
C ARG A 48 -3.56 3.92 -0.89
N SER A 49 -4.75 3.54 -1.37
CA SER A 49 -5.99 3.69 -0.61
C SER A 49 -5.97 2.92 0.71
N ILE A 50 -5.39 1.72 0.74
CA ILE A 50 -5.22 0.95 1.98
C ILE A 50 -4.30 1.71 2.94
N ARG A 51 -3.11 2.14 2.47
CA ARG A 51 -2.14 2.89 3.30
C ARG A 51 -2.76 4.16 3.89
N ASP A 52 -3.51 4.91 3.08
CA ASP A 52 -4.10 6.18 3.48
C ASP A 52 -5.24 5.99 4.52
N LYS A 53 -5.81 4.77 4.61
CA LYS A 53 -6.77 4.39 5.66
C LYS A 53 -6.09 3.84 6.92
N LEU A 54 -4.81 3.51 6.88
CA LEU A 54 -4.07 3.07 8.06
C LEU A 54 -3.69 4.29 8.91
N PRO A 55 -3.89 4.22 10.24
CA PRO A 55 -3.50 5.29 11.15
C PRO A 55 -2.00 5.59 11.03
N ALA A 56 -1.64 6.87 11.18
CA ALA A 56 -0.27 7.36 11.00
C ALA A 56 0.62 7.21 12.25
N GLY A 57 0.04 6.83 13.39
CA GLY A 57 0.75 6.62 14.65
C GLY A 57 0.71 5.17 15.10
N LEU A 58 1.70 4.77 15.90
CA LEU A 58 1.59 3.59 16.74
C LEU A 58 0.34 3.79 17.61
N ILE A 59 -0.68 2.96 17.40
CA ILE A 59 -1.74 2.85 18.38
C ILE A 59 -1.10 2.09 19.55
N GLU A 60 -0.55 2.82 20.51
CA GLU A 60 -0.27 2.32 21.84
C GLU A 60 -1.63 1.91 22.44
N THR A 61 -2.03 0.67 22.21
CA THR A 61 -3.09 0.05 23.00
C THR A 61 -2.49 -0.19 24.38
N ALA A 62 -2.81 0.72 25.31
CA ALA A 62 -2.59 0.56 26.75
C ALA A 62 -3.31 -0.68 27.29
#